data_AF-A0A6P4DKB9-F1
#
_entry.id   AF-A0A6P4DKB9-F1
#
_cell.length_a   1.000
_cell.length_b   1.000
_cell.length_c   1.000
_cell.angle_alpha   90.00
_cell.angle_beta   90.00
_cell.angle_gamma   90.00
#
_symmetry.space_group_name_H-M   'P 1'
#
loop_
_entity.id
_entity.type
_entity.pdbx_description
1 polymer ?
#
loop_
_entity_poly.entity_id
_entity_poly.type
_entity_poly.pdbx_seq_one_letter_code
_entity_poly.pdbx_strand_id
1 'polypeptide(L)'
;MELQLKKTALSRSWILLDKDGTGTILDVDKYAIMRMVEIHARDLRILDPLLSYPSAILGREKVIVLNLEHIKAIITAQEVLLRDPMDDDIVPIVEELRRRLPKSTGDEEPSAQDREAGGEGEDNEFPFEFRALEVALEAICSFLDARTIELETAAYPALDELTSQISSRNLDRVRKLKSAMTRLTNRVQKIRDELENLLDDDDDMADLYLSKKLANLSSPASSFGAPNWLLSSPNPDSKIHRSSKASTATSVQVENDVEDLEMLLEAYFTQIEGTLNKLNTLREYIDDTEDYINIQLDSHRNQLIQVVMLGGMVSASLFLSIVTYARRKGLVGS
;
A
#
# COMPACT_ATOMS: atom_id res chain seq x y z
N MET A 1 24.54 25.72 -18.21
CA MET A 1 23.64 24.88 -19.03
C MET A 1 24.22 23.47 -19.04
N GLU A 2 24.19 22.80 -17.89
CA GLU A 2 24.74 21.44 -17.72
C GLU A 2 23.92 20.73 -16.63
N LEU A 3 22.67 20.37 -16.95
CA LEU A 3 21.87 19.44 -16.14
C LEU A 3 20.82 18.75 -17.03
N GLN A 4 21.23 18.18 -18.15
CA GLN A 4 20.39 17.21 -18.87
C GLN A 4 21.29 16.26 -19.65
N LEU A 5 21.89 15.29 -18.96
CA LEU A 5 22.35 14.05 -19.59
C LEU A 5 22.54 13.02 -18.48
N LYS A 6 21.49 12.22 -18.23
CA LYS A 6 21.49 10.73 -18.20
C LYS A 6 20.35 10.18 -17.32
N LYS A 7 19.09 10.44 -17.69
CA LYS A 7 17.91 9.80 -17.06
C LYS A 7 17.56 8.44 -17.69
N THR A 8 18.57 7.67 -18.10
CA THR A 8 18.43 6.38 -18.81
C THR A 8 19.56 5.39 -18.47
N ALA A 9 19.95 5.33 -17.20
CA ALA A 9 20.44 4.07 -16.65
C ALA A 9 19.33 3.58 -15.74
N LEU A 10 18.71 2.43 -16.09
CA LEU A 10 17.87 1.68 -15.16
C LEU A 10 18.65 1.59 -13.86
N SER A 11 18.19 2.29 -12.82
CA SER A 11 18.96 2.43 -11.60
C SER A 11 19.16 1.01 -11.03
N ARG A 12 20.43 0.61 -11.03
CA ARG A 12 20.98 -0.56 -10.37
C ARG A 12 21.50 -0.16 -8.98
N SER A 13 21.11 1.03 -8.53
CA SER A 13 21.52 1.58 -7.25
C SER A 13 20.68 0.93 -6.17
N TRP A 14 21.36 0.27 -5.26
CA TRP A 14 20.84 -0.21 -4.00
C TRP A 14 21.55 0.53 -2.87
N ILE A 15 20.90 0.64 -1.72
CA ILE A 15 21.58 0.94 -0.47
C ILE A 15 21.45 -0.28 0.43
N LEU A 16 22.57 -0.76 0.93
CA LEU A 16 22.65 -1.78 1.96
C LEU A 16 22.83 -1.08 3.30
N LEU A 17 21.92 -1.34 4.24
CA LEU A 17 22.01 -0.88 5.62
C LEU A 17 22.21 -2.11 6.50
N ASP A 18 23.30 -2.12 7.27
CA ASP A 18 23.56 -3.16 8.25
C ASP A 18 22.74 -2.93 9.55
N LYS A 19 22.86 -3.88 10.48
CA LYS A 19 22.25 -3.82 11.82
C LYS A 19 22.59 -2.56 12.61
N ASP A 20 23.73 -1.92 12.31
CA ASP A 20 24.22 -0.72 13.00
C ASP A 20 23.72 0.57 12.33
N GLY A 21 22.92 0.45 11.27
CA GLY A 21 22.43 1.58 10.48
C GLY A 21 23.49 2.17 9.54
N THR A 22 24.61 1.50 9.33
CA THR A 22 25.65 1.97 8.40
C THR A 22 25.24 1.65 6.97
N GLY A 23 25.06 2.72 6.16
CA GLY A 23 24.59 2.60 4.79
C GLY A 23 25.73 2.59 3.77
N THR A 24 25.80 1.55 2.93
CA THR A 24 26.70 1.47 1.78
C THR A 24 25.89 1.50 0.49
N ILE A 25 26.21 2.42 -0.42
CA ILE A 25 25.59 2.45 -1.76
C ILE A 25 26.25 1.38 -2.62
N LEU A 26 25.44 0.52 -3.22
CA LEU A 26 25.85 -0.57 -4.08
C LEU A 26 25.31 -0.36 -5.50
N ASP A 27 26.20 -0.37 -6.49
CA ASP A 27 25.81 -0.46 -7.91
C ASP A 27 26.01 -1.91 -8.37
N VAL A 28 24.97 -2.72 -8.19
CA VAL A 28 25.03 -4.18 -8.37
C VAL A 28 23.92 -4.66 -9.29
N ASP A 29 24.23 -5.65 -10.12
CA ASP A 29 23.24 -6.26 -10.99
C ASP A 29 22.34 -7.24 -10.22
N LYS A 30 21.23 -7.64 -10.86
CA LYS A 30 20.26 -8.58 -10.25
C LYS A 30 20.89 -9.92 -9.84
N TYR A 31 21.92 -10.39 -10.54
CA TYR A 31 22.54 -11.68 -10.26
C TYR A 31 23.49 -11.59 -9.06
N ALA A 32 24.12 -10.44 -8.85
CA ALA A 32 24.88 -10.15 -7.65
C ALA A 32 23.97 -10.15 -6.42
N ILE A 33 22.83 -9.45 -6.48
CA ILE A 33 21.81 -9.48 -5.40
C ILE A 33 21.33 -10.91 -5.13
N MET A 34 21.00 -11.69 -6.17
CA MET A 34 20.58 -13.09 -6.01
C MET A 34 21.61 -13.95 -5.28
N ARG A 35 22.91 -13.72 -5.53
CA ARG A 35 23.98 -14.46 -4.86
C ARG A 35 24.25 -13.97 -3.45
N MET A 36 24.13 -12.66 -3.20
CA MET A 36 24.36 -12.06 -1.88
C MET A 36 23.34 -12.53 -0.87
N VAL A 37 22.05 -12.51 -1.25
CA VAL A 37 20.94 -12.76 -0.33
C VAL A 37 20.26 -14.11 -0.55
N GLU A 38 20.82 -14.96 -1.43
CA GLU A 38 20.31 -16.31 -1.75
C GLU A 38 18.82 -16.35 -2.14
N ILE A 39 18.36 -15.36 -2.90
CA ILE A 39 16.95 -15.22 -3.33
C ILE A 39 16.70 -15.83 -4.71
N HIS A 40 15.55 -16.48 -4.88
CA HIS A 40 15.14 -17.06 -6.16
C HIS A 40 14.80 -15.97 -7.19
N ALA A 41 15.11 -16.22 -8.48
CA ALA A 41 14.88 -15.26 -9.56
C ALA A 41 13.42 -14.80 -9.69
N ARG A 42 12.47 -15.67 -9.30
CA ARG A 42 11.03 -15.37 -9.32
C ARG A 42 10.69 -14.25 -8.34
N ASP A 43 11.19 -14.34 -7.12
CA ASP A 43 10.85 -13.39 -6.06
C ASP A 43 11.54 -12.04 -6.31
N LEU A 44 12.79 -12.05 -6.80
CA LEU A 44 13.48 -10.80 -7.17
C LEU A 44 12.80 -10.03 -8.31
N ARG A 45 12.08 -10.72 -9.22
CA ARG A 45 11.38 -10.06 -10.33
C ARG A 45 10.27 -9.11 -9.87
N ILE A 46 9.72 -9.33 -8.68
CA ILE A 46 8.69 -8.47 -8.09
C ILE A 46 9.26 -7.07 -7.86
N LEU A 47 10.57 -6.97 -7.59
CA LEU A 47 11.29 -5.72 -7.41
C LEU A 47 11.80 -5.11 -8.74
N ASP A 48 11.52 -5.70 -9.89
CA ASP A 48 11.98 -5.20 -11.19
C ASP A 48 11.25 -3.89 -11.54
N PRO A 49 11.95 -2.75 -11.75
CA PRO A 49 11.33 -1.47 -12.08
C PRO A 49 10.68 -1.48 -13.47
N LEU A 50 11.05 -2.41 -14.34
CA LEU A 50 10.44 -2.55 -15.66
C LEU A 50 9.11 -3.30 -15.62
N LEU A 51 8.81 -3.96 -14.51
CA LEU A 51 7.63 -4.81 -14.35
C LEU A 51 6.71 -4.19 -13.28
N SER A 52 5.45 -3.97 -13.64
CA SER A 52 4.44 -3.47 -12.71
C SER A 52 3.82 -4.66 -11.97
N TYR A 53 4.52 -5.17 -10.96
CA TYR A 53 3.94 -6.16 -10.04
C TYR A 53 3.05 -5.49 -8.97
N PRO A 54 2.02 -6.20 -8.49
CA PRO A 54 1.21 -5.73 -7.36
C PRO A 54 2.06 -5.64 -6.08
N SER A 55 1.55 -4.92 -5.08
CA SER A 55 2.16 -4.90 -3.76
C SER A 55 2.24 -6.32 -3.19
N ALA A 56 3.33 -6.64 -2.50
CA ALA A 56 3.57 -7.96 -1.94
C ALA A 56 4.53 -7.92 -0.75
N ILE A 57 4.26 -8.74 0.26
CA ILE A 57 5.11 -9.02 1.42
C ILE A 57 5.38 -10.52 1.41
N LEU A 58 6.59 -10.93 1.03
CA LEU A 58 6.90 -12.35 0.87
C LEU A 58 7.98 -12.79 1.84
N GLY A 59 7.58 -13.59 2.83
CA GLY A 59 8.51 -14.37 3.64
C GLY A 59 9.13 -15.50 2.84
N ARG A 60 10.45 -15.68 3.00
CA ARG A 60 11.23 -16.80 2.44
C ARG A 60 12.20 -17.30 3.50
N GLU A 61 12.98 -18.32 3.18
CA GLU A 61 13.86 -18.99 4.15
C GLU A 61 14.85 -18.04 4.86
N LYS A 62 15.39 -17.03 4.15
CA LYS A 62 16.40 -16.09 4.69
C LYS A 62 16.10 -14.62 4.43
N VAL A 63 15.01 -14.32 3.73
CA VAL A 63 14.69 -12.97 3.25
C VAL A 63 13.21 -12.69 3.34
N ILE A 64 12.88 -11.43 3.58
CA ILE A 64 11.56 -10.87 3.31
C ILE A 64 11.70 -9.98 2.08
N VAL A 65 10.86 -10.21 1.08
CA VAL A 65 10.83 -9.41 -0.15
C VAL A 65 9.65 -8.46 -0.05
N LEU A 66 9.93 -7.16 -0.05
CA LEU A 66 8.92 -6.12 0.06
C LEU A 66 8.78 -5.35 -1.25
N ASN A 67 7.58 -5.37 -1.81
CA ASN A 67 7.15 -4.45 -2.84
C ASN A 67 5.93 -3.69 -2.34
N LEU A 68 6.14 -2.50 -1.80
CA LEU A 68 5.08 -1.63 -1.30
C LEU A 68 5.09 -0.34 -2.13
N GLU A 69 4.56 -0.47 -3.34
CA GLU A 69 4.55 0.58 -4.37
C GLU A 69 5.94 1.12 -4.78
N HIS A 70 6.32 2.27 -4.23
CA HIS A 70 7.61 2.91 -4.50
C HIS A 70 8.71 2.28 -3.63
N ILE A 71 8.34 1.69 -2.49
CA ILE A 71 9.27 1.01 -1.59
C ILE A 71 9.53 -0.40 -2.09
N LYS A 72 10.76 -0.64 -2.55
CA LYS A 72 11.25 -1.95 -3.00
C LYS A 72 12.43 -2.35 -2.15
N ALA A 73 12.25 -3.36 -1.30
CA ALA A 73 13.26 -3.76 -0.34
C ALA A 73 13.44 -5.29 -0.24
N ILE A 74 14.63 -5.68 0.19
CA ILE A 74 14.95 -7.05 0.62
C ILE A 74 15.46 -6.93 2.05
N ILE A 75 14.74 -7.52 3.01
CA ILE A 75 15.12 -7.54 4.42
C ILE A 75 15.70 -8.92 4.71
N THR A 76 16.82 -8.95 5.42
CA THR A 76 17.39 -10.15 6.03
C THR A 76 17.34 -10.03 7.55
N ALA A 77 17.83 -11.03 8.29
CA ALA A 77 17.96 -10.94 9.75
C ALA A 77 19.01 -9.92 10.24
N GLN A 78 19.87 -9.36 9.37
CA GLN A 78 20.99 -8.51 9.79
C GLN A 78 21.21 -7.27 8.93
N GLU A 79 20.65 -7.25 7.73
CA GLU A 79 20.83 -6.18 6.75
C GLU A 79 19.57 -5.98 5.91
N VAL A 80 19.35 -4.76 5.46
CA VAL A 80 18.25 -4.40 4.57
C VAL A 80 18.77 -3.70 3.33
N LEU A 81 18.27 -4.14 2.17
CA LEU A 81 18.58 -3.56 0.86
C LEU A 81 17.38 -2.78 0.37
N LEU A 82 17.52 -1.46 0.21
CA LEU A 82 16.53 -0.62 -0.47
C LEU A 82 16.99 -0.29 -1.87
N ARG A 83 16.05 -0.33 -2.80
CA ARG A 83 16.29 0.08 -4.18
C ARG A 83 16.16 1.60 -4.33
N ASP A 84 16.91 2.16 -5.27
CA ASP A 84 16.77 3.55 -5.72
C ASP A 84 16.88 4.58 -4.59
N PRO A 85 17.99 4.56 -3.80
CA PRO A 85 18.15 5.38 -2.59
C PRO A 85 18.18 6.90 -2.82
N MET A 86 18.24 7.33 -4.08
CA MET A 86 18.26 8.76 -4.48
C MET A 86 16.87 9.27 -4.90
N ASP A 87 15.84 8.41 -4.85
CA ASP A 87 14.46 8.82 -5.09
C ASP A 87 13.94 9.65 -3.90
N ASP A 88 13.22 10.73 -4.17
CA ASP A 88 12.73 11.68 -3.18
C ASP A 88 11.79 11.00 -2.17
N ASP A 89 11.06 9.97 -2.61
CA ASP A 89 10.17 9.19 -1.74
C ASP A 89 10.94 8.16 -0.86
N ILE A 90 12.17 7.79 -1.24
CA ILE A 90 12.97 6.76 -0.54
C ILE A 90 13.97 7.36 0.46
N VAL A 91 14.48 8.57 0.20
CA VAL A 91 15.43 9.26 1.09
C VAL A 91 14.94 9.32 2.54
N PRO A 92 13.68 9.71 2.85
CA PRO A 92 13.19 9.76 4.23
C PRO A 92 13.21 8.39 4.91
N ILE A 93 12.94 7.33 4.14
CA ILE A 93 12.90 5.94 4.65
C ILE A 93 14.31 5.48 5.03
N VAL A 94 15.30 5.83 4.20
CA VAL A 94 16.72 5.54 4.50
C VAL A 94 17.16 6.26 5.78
N GLU A 95 16.75 7.52 5.97
CA GLU A 95 17.06 8.27 7.18
C GLU A 95 16.40 7.68 8.42
N GLU A 96 15.14 7.25 8.30
CA GLU A 96 14.40 6.63 9.39
C GLU A 96 14.97 5.26 9.77
N LEU A 97 15.34 4.43 8.80
CA LEU A 97 16.05 3.17 9.05
C LEU A 97 17.37 3.42 9.80
N ARG A 98 18.16 4.43 9.39
CA ARG A 98 19.41 4.79 10.11
C ARG A 98 19.18 5.28 11.54
N ARG A 99 18.00 5.85 11.81
CA ARG A 99 17.65 6.39 13.13
C ARG A 99 17.18 5.30 14.09
N ARG A 100 16.40 4.34 13.59
CA ARG A 100 15.77 3.28 14.40
C ARG A 100 16.56 1.99 14.49
N LEU A 101 17.50 1.76 13.57
CA LEU A 101 18.41 0.62 13.68
C LEU A 101 19.41 0.87 14.83
N PRO A 102 19.65 -0.15 15.68
CA PRO A 102 20.41 -0.01 16.90
C PRO A 102 21.88 0.21 16.54
N LYS A 103 22.47 1.32 16.97
CA LYS A 103 23.92 1.46 16.88
C LYS A 103 24.52 0.54 17.92
N SER A 104 25.38 -0.41 17.54
CA SER A 104 26.27 -1.04 18.51
C SER A 104 27.02 0.06 19.26
N THR A 105 26.56 0.40 20.46
CA THR A 105 27.40 1.02 21.48
C THR A 105 28.50 0.01 21.74
N GLY A 106 29.63 0.20 21.05
CA GLY A 106 30.81 -0.62 21.27
C GLY A 106 31.22 -0.54 22.74
N ASP A 107 31.42 -1.69 23.36
CA ASP A 107 32.36 -1.96 24.45
C ASP A 107 32.69 -0.80 25.43
N GLU A 108 31.70 -0.07 25.93
CA GLU A 108 31.86 0.73 27.13
C GLU A 108 31.22 -0.06 28.27
N GLU A 109 32.08 -0.61 29.13
CA GLU A 109 31.67 -1.18 30.41
C GLU A 109 30.70 -0.22 31.11
N PRO A 110 29.55 -0.69 31.61
CA PRO A 110 28.63 0.17 32.34
C PRO A 110 29.34 0.63 33.61
N SER A 111 29.75 1.91 33.59
CA SER A 111 30.24 2.60 34.77
C SER A 111 29.15 2.57 35.83
N ALA A 112 29.50 2.13 37.04
CA ALA A 112 28.58 1.81 38.13
C ALA A 112 27.88 3.03 38.77
N GLN A 113 27.58 4.10 38.03
CA GLN A 113 26.98 5.33 38.55
C GLN A 113 25.66 5.76 37.90
N ASP A 114 25.19 5.11 36.84
CA ASP A 114 23.90 5.47 36.18
C ASP A 114 22.72 4.56 36.57
N ARG A 115 22.78 3.89 37.73
CA ARG A 115 21.71 2.97 38.17
C ARG A 115 20.51 3.62 38.88
N GLU A 116 20.47 4.94 39.03
CA GLU A 116 19.40 5.59 39.81
C GLU A 116 18.83 6.84 39.14
N ALA A 117 18.37 6.74 37.88
CA ALA A 117 17.34 7.63 37.35
C ALA A 117 16.80 7.15 35.99
N GLY A 118 15.62 6.53 35.99
CA GLY A 118 14.70 6.63 34.86
C GLY A 118 14.38 5.34 34.12
N GLY A 119 13.12 4.91 34.28
CA GLY A 119 12.36 4.29 33.20
C GLY A 119 12.34 2.77 33.19
N GLU A 120 11.16 2.24 33.46
CA GLU A 120 10.70 0.91 33.05
C GLU A 120 10.76 0.81 31.52
N GLY A 121 11.96 0.60 30.97
CA GLY A 121 12.18 0.28 29.55
C GLY A 121 12.56 -1.18 29.42
N GLU A 122 11.64 -2.09 29.75
CA GLU A 122 11.63 -3.41 29.11
C GLU A 122 11.16 -3.18 27.67
N ASP A 123 12.00 -2.51 26.86
CA ASP A 123 11.72 -2.36 25.44
C ASP A 123 11.85 -3.76 24.84
N ASN A 124 10.71 -4.36 24.54
CA ASN A 124 10.55 -5.51 23.64
C ASN A 124 11.22 -5.15 22.30
N GLU A 125 12.54 -5.29 22.23
CA GLU A 125 13.31 -4.87 21.07
C GLU A 125 13.01 -5.84 19.94
N PHE A 126 12.11 -5.44 19.05
CA PHE A 126 11.78 -6.21 17.86
C PHE A 126 13.07 -6.66 17.13
N PRO A 127 13.12 -7.91 16.63
CA PRO A 127 14.17 -8.35 15.73
C PRO A 127 14.45 -7.36 14.61
N PHE A 128 15.68 -7.36 14.09
CA PHE A 128 16.10 -6.43 13.03
C PHE A 128 15.12 -6.41 11.85
N GLU A 129 14.65 -7.59 11.44
CA GLU A 129 13.73 -7.74 10.32
C GLU A 129 12.38 -7.03 10.54
N PHE A 130 11.86 -7.02 11.78
CA PHE A 130 10.58 -6.40 12.10
C PHE A 130 10.71 -4.90 12.27
N ARG A 131 11.84 -4.38 12.75
CA ARG A 131 12.11 -2.94 12.74
C ARG A 131 12.24 -2.40 11.31
N ALA A 132 12.91 -3.14 10.44
CA ALA A 132 13.02 -2.76 9.03
C ALA A 132 11.65 -2.81 8.34
N LEU A 133 10.83 -3.84 8.64
CA LEU A 133 9.46 -3.96 8.15
C LEU A 133 8.57 -2.83 8.66
N GLU A 134 8.62 -2.52 9.95
CA GLU A 134 7.87 -1.45 10.60
C GLU A 134 8.14 -0.11 9.92
N VAL A 135 9.41 0.25 9.71
CA VAL A 135 9.76 1.51 9.03
C VAL A 135 9.22 1.56 7.60
N ALA A 136 9.22 0.43 6.88
CA ALA A 136 8.65 0.37 5.53
C ALA A 136 7.11 0.52 5.55
N LEU A 137 6.44 -0.12 6.51
CA LEU A 137 4.98 -0.03 6.69
C LEU A 137 4.56 1.38 7.13
N GLU A 138 5.25 1.98 8.10
CA GLU A 138 5.01 3.34 8.54
C GLU A 138 5.18 4.33 7.40
N ALA A 139 6.24 4.18 6.60
CA ALA A 139 6.49 5.04 5.44
C ALA A 139 5.36 4.96 4.42
N ILE A 140 4.93 3.75 4.02
CA ILE A 140 3.86 3.62 3.03
C ILE A 140 2.50 4.09 3.56
N CYS A 141 2.17 3.79 4.81
CA CYS A 141 0.94 4.25 5.44
C CYS A 141 0.91 5.78 5.55
N SER A 142 2.01 6.39 5.98
CA SER A 142 2.15 7.85 6.06
C SER A 142 2.05 8.51 4.69
N PHE A 143 2.70 7.92 3.67
CA PHE A 143 2.62 8.39 2.30
C PHE A 143 1.18 8.36 1.77
N LEU A 144 0.45 7.26 1.97
CA LEU A 144 -0.91 7.11 1.46
C LEU A 144 -1.91 8.02 2.20
N ASP A 145 -1.75 8.21 3.50
CA ASP A 145 -2.57 9.15 4.28
C ASP A 145 -2.30 10.60 3.82
N ALA A 146 -1.04 11.00 3.65
CA ALA A 146 -0.71 12.34 3.13
C ALA A 146 -1.33 12.59 1.75
N ARG A 147 -1.26 11.62 0.85
CA ARG A 147 -1.90 11.71 -0.48
C ARG A 147 -3.42 11.77 -0.42
N THR A 148 -4.01 11.13 0.59
CA THR A 148 -5.46 11.19 0.84
C THR A 148 -5.86 12.58 1.32
N ILE A 149 -5.13 13.15 2.28
CA ILE A 149 -5.35 14.52 2.79
C ILE A 149 -5.19 15.57 1.69
N GLU A 150 -4.17 15.45 0.83
CA GLU A 150 -3.98 16.33 -0.32
C GLU A 150 -5.18 16.29 -1.27
N LEU A 151 -5.69 15.09 -1.54
CA LEU A 151 -6.83 14.87 -2.41
C LEU A 151 -8.12 15.46 -1.81
N GLU A 152 -8.38 15.23 -0.52
CA GLU A 152 -9.51 15.83 0.22
C GLU A 152 -9.46 17.36 0.16
N THR A 153 -8.30 17.94 0.48
CA THR A 153 -8.08 19.39 0.48
C THR A 153 -8.31 20.00 -0.91
N ALA A 154 -8.00 19.26 -1.98
CA ALA A 154 -8.24 19.70 -3.35
C ALA A 154 -9.70 19.46 -3.82
N ALA A 155 -10.36 18.43 -3.29
CA ALA A 155 -11.67 17.99 -3.73
C ALA A 155 -12.81 18.83 -3.17
N TYR A 156 -12.85 19.10 -1.86
CA TYR A 156 -13.94 19.87 -1.26
C TYR A 156 -14.16 21.25 -1.91
N PRO A 157 -13.12 22.08 -2.14
CA PRO A 157 -13.31 23.36 -2.81
C PRO A 157 -13.71 23.22 -4.27
N ALA A 158 -13.26 22.17 -4.97
CA ALA A 158 -13.61 21.96 -6.36
C ALA A 158 -15.08 21.54 -6.54
N LEU A 159 -15.61 20.78 -5.60
CA LEU A 159 -17.00 20.35 -5.56
C LEU A 159 -17.92 21.54 -5.24
N ASP A 160 -17.55 22.37 -4.25
CA ASP A 160 -18.29 23.60 -3.92
C ASP A 160 -18.27 24.63 -5.08
N GLU A 161 -17.13 24.79 -5.76
CA GLU A 161 -17.05 25.64 -6.96
C GLU A 161 -17.98 25.11 -8.09
N LEU A 162 -18.12 23.79 -8.19
CA LEU A 162 -18.96 23.15 -9.20
C LEU A 162 -20.47 23.26 -8.88
N THR A 163 -20.85 23.14 -7.61
CA THR A 163 -22.25 23.37 -7.18
C THR A 163 -22.65 24.84 -7.32
N SER A 164 -21.72 25.78 -7.13
CA SER A 164 -21.94 27.21 -7.35
C SER A 164 -22.06 27.56 -8.84
N GLN A 165 -21.17 27.01 -9.67
CA GLN A 165 -21.14 27.29 -11.11
C GLN A 165 -20.85 26.03 -11.93
N ILE A 166 -21.89 25.50 -12.58
CA ILE A 166 -21.77 24.38 -13.52
C ILE A 166 -21.09 24.90 -14.80
N SER A 167 -19.80 24.60 -14.94
CA SER A 167 -18.97 24.95 -16.10
C SER A 167 -18.16 23.75 -16.58
N SER A 168 -17.79 23.72 -17.87
CA SER A 168 -16.95 22.66 -18.43
C SER A 168 -15.62 22.52 -17.69
N ARG A 169 -15.01 23.64 -17.30
CA ARG A 169 -13.77 23.69 -16.52
C ARG A 169 -13.92 22.99 -15.16
N ASN A 170 -15.00 23.27 -14.44
CA ASN A 170 -15.21 22.72 -13.10
C ASN A 170 -15.56 21.24 -13.17
N LEU A 171 -16.34 20.82 -14.17
CA LEU A 171 -16.61 19.41 -14.45
C LEU A 171 -15.32 18.65 -14.78
N ASP A 172 -14.44 19.22 -15.60
CA ASP A 172 -13.14 18.61 -15.91
C ASP A 172 -12.22 18.52 -14.69
N ARG A 173 -12.26 19.51 -13.80
CA ARG A 173 -11.53 19.49 -12.52
C ARG A 173 -12.01 18.35 -11.62
N VAL A 174 -13.33 18.21 -11.43
CA VAL A 174 -13.92 17.12 -10.63
C VAL A 174 -13.67 15.75 -11.27
N ARG A 175 -13.74 15.60 -12.60
CA ARG A 175 -13.37 14.35 -13.27
C ARG A 175 -11.91 13.95 -13.03
N LYS A 176 -10.98 14.91 -13.06
CA LYS A 176 -9.56 14.66 -12.75
C LYS A 176 -9.39 14.21 -11.30
N LEU A 177 -10.07 14.86 -10.36
CA LEU A 177 -10.08 14.47 -8.94
C LEU A 177 -10.67 13.08 -8.74
N LYS A 178 -11.80 12.76 -9.38
CA LYS A 178 -12.41 11.42 -9.35
C LYS A 178 -11.46 10.36 -9.90
N SER A 179 -10.77 10.63 -11.00
CA SER A 179 -9.77 9.70 -11.53
C SER A 179 -8.57 9.51 -10.59
N ALA A 180 -8.09 10.60 -9.97
CA ALA A 180 -7.01 10.53 -8.98
C ALA A 180 -7.44 9.74 -7.73
N MET A 181 -8.67 9.96 -7.26
CA MET A 181 -9.29 9.24 -6.15
C MET A 181 -9.37 7.75 -6.45
N THR A 182 -9.97 7.33 -7.59
CA THR A 182 -10.06 5.92 -7.94
C THR A 182 -8.68 5.25 -7.99
N ARG A 183 -7.66 5.94 -8.52
CA ARG A 183 -6.29 5.43 -8.52
C ARG A 183 -5.73 5.26 -7.12
N LEU A 184 -5.96 6.23 -6.23
CA LEU A 184 -5.48 6.17 -4.85
C LEU A 184 -6.23 5.12 -4.02
N THR A 185 -7.55 5.00 -4.16
CA THR A 185 -8.34 3.93 -3.53
C THR A 185 -7.83 2.56 -3.94
N ASN A 186 -7.59 2.32 -5.23
CA ASN A 186 -7.06 1.03 -5.70
C ASN A 186 -5.64 0.72 -5.16
N ARG A 187 -4.87 1.76 -4.85
CA ARG A 187 -3.51 1.64 -4.29
C ARG A 187 -3.56 1.24 -2.82
N VAL A 188 -4.37 1.97 -2.03
CA VAL A 188 -4.64 1.67 -0.62
C VAL A 188 -5.24 0.28 -0.46
N GLN A 189 -6.22 -0.07 -1.30
CA GLN A 189 -6.87 -1.39 -1.28
C GLN A 189 -5.86 -2.53 -1.46
N LYS A 190 -4.92 -2.42 -2.39
CA LYS A 190 -3.92 -3.48 -2.62
C LYS A 190 -3.03 -3.73 -1.40
N ILE A 191 -2.68 -2.69 -0.66
CA ILE A 191 -1.85 -2.84 0.55
C ILE A 191 -2.69 -3.39 1.69
N ARG A 192 -3.95 -2.94 1.83
CA ARG A 192 -4.91 -3.54 2.76
C ARG A 192 -5.06 -5.04 2.50
N ASP A 193 -5.35 -5.42 1.26
CA ASP A 193 -5.58 -6.82 0.88
C ASP A 193 -4.33 -7.68 1.13
N GLU A 194 -3.13 -7.14 0.89
CA GLU A 194 -1.87 -7.85 1.18
C GLU A 194 -1.66 -8.06 2.69
N LEU A 195 -1.95 -7.03 3.51
CA LEU A 195 -1.88 -7.15 4.96
C LEU A 195 -2.95 -8.10 5.52
N GLU A 196 -4.17 -8.07 4.96
CA GLU A 196 -5.27 -8.98 5.31
C GLU A 196 -4.86 -10.44 5.03
N ASN A 197 -4.35 -10.72 3.83
CA ASN A 197 -3.89 -12.06 3.47
C ASN A 197 -2.75 -12.56 4.36
N LEU A 198 -1.83 -11.67 4.75
CA LEU A 198 -0.73 -12.03 5.64
C LEU A 198 -1.21 -12.29 7.07
N LEU A 199 -2.14 -11.50 7.58
CA LEU A 199 -2.75 -11.69 8.91
C LEU A 199 -3.63 -12.95 8.96
N ASP A 200 -4.23 -13.35 7.85
CA ASP A 200 -5.10 -14.54 7.77
C ASP A 200 -4.33 -15.88 7.79
N ASP A 201 -3.02 -15.89 7.53
CA ASP A 201 -2.19 -17.11 7.42
C ASP A 201 -0.96 -17.08 8.35
N ASP A 202 -1.07 -17.81 9.47
CA ASP A 202 0.01 -17.97 10.46
C ASP A 202 1.31 -18.54 9.87
N ASP A 203 1.24 -19.37 8.82
CA ASP A 203 2.44 -19.95 8.19
C ASP A 203 3.21 -18.86 7.42
N ASP A 204 2.51 -17.97 6.72
CA ASP A 204 3.11 -16.82 6.02
C ASP A 204 3.69 -15.81 7.02
N MET A 205 3.04 -15.59 8.17
CA MET A 205 3.59 -14.77 9.26
C MET A 205 4.83 -15.41 9.90
N ALA A 206 4.79 -16.71 10.19
CA ALA A 206 5.94 -17.45 10.71
C ALA A 206 7.13 -17.37 9.74
N ASP A 207 6.87 -17.26 8.44
CA ASP A 207 7.89 -17.14 7.43
C ASP A 207 8.70 -15.83 7.51
N LEU A 208 8.18 -14.79 8.17
CA LEU A 208 8.86 -13.51 8.40
C LEU A 208 9.88 -13.54 9.55
N TYR A 209 9.89 -14.56 10.42
CA TYR A 209 10.82 -14.67 11.56
C TYR A 209 12.23 -15.12 11.14
N LEU A 210 12.96 -14.25 10.46
CA LEU A 210 14.28 -14.56 9.88
C LEU A 210 15.36 -14.83 10.95
N SER A 211 15.38 -14.05 12.03
CA SER A 211 16.35 -14.17 13.13
C SER A 211 16.23 -15.53 13.83
N LYS A 212 15.00 -16.02 14.01
CA LYS A 212 14.74 -17.36 14.59
C LYS A 212 15.21 -18.48 13.65
N LYS A 213 14.91 -18.35 12.35
CA LYS A 213 15.40 -19.29 11.33
C LYS A 213 16.93 -19.35 11.30
N LEU A 214 17.60 -18.20 11.42
CA LEU A 214 19.06 -18.12 11.48
C LEU A 214 19.65 -18.76 12.75
N ALA A 215 19.02 -18.54 13.91
CA ALA A 215 19.45 -19.14 15.19
C ALA A 215 19.34 -20.67 15.19
N ASN A 216 18.27 -21.21 14.60
CA ASN A 216 18.05 -22.64 14.47
C ASN A 216 19.11 -23.32 13.58
N LEU A 217 19.60 -22.63 12.55
CA LEU A 217 20.69 -23.12 11.69
C LEU A 217 22.07 -23.04 12.36
N SER A 218 22.24 -22.13 13.32
CA SER A 218 23.52 -21.85 13.99
C SER A 218 23.79 -22.78 15.19
N SER A 219 22.82 -23.59 15.61
CA SER A 219 22.96 -24.55 16.71
C SER A 219 23.57 -25.88 16.23
N PRO A 220 24.79 -26.26 16.62
CA PRO A 220 25.36 -27.55 16.27
C PRO A 220 24.84 -28.65 17.21
N ALA A 221 24.16 -29.64 16.62
CA ALA A 221 23.79 -30.95 17.19
C ALA A 221 22.61 -31.03 18.18
N SER A 222 21.45 -31.44 17.65
CA SER A 222 20.68 -32.53 18.23
C SER A 222 20.22 -33.46 17.11
N SER A 223 20.95 -34.58 17.01
CA SER A 223 20.70 -35.81 16.25
C SER A 223 19.30 -36.01 15.63
N PHE A 224 19.26 -36.21 14.31
CA PHE A 224 18.36 -37.10 13.57
C PHE A 224 16.87 -37.09 13.99
N GLY A 225 16.10 -36.18 13.42
CA GLY A 225 14.66 -36.31 13.25
C GLY A 225 14.30 -36.05 11.79
N ALA A 226 14.26 -37.10 10.96
CA ALA A 226 13.81 -36.97 9.59
C ALA A 226 12.35 -36.45 9.55
N PRO A 227 11.99 -35.51 8.65
CA PRO A 227 10.60 -35.08 8.51
C PRO A 227 9.74 -36.24 8.02
N ASN A 228 8.64 -36.51 8.74
CA ASN A 228 7.81 -37.71 8.63
C ASN A 228 6.93 -37.80 7.36
N TRP A 229 7.28 -37.12 6.26
CA TRP A 229 6.43 -37.01 5.07
C TRP A 229 6.67 -38.09 4.00
N LEU A 230 7.59 -39.05 4.22
CA LEU A 230 8.02 -39.96 3.15
C LEU A 230 7.74 -41.47 3.33
N LEU A 231 6.91 -41.89 4.29
CA LEU A 231 6.54 -43.32 4.40
C LEU A 231 5.03 -43.51 4.55
N SER A 232 4.32 -43.37 3.43
CA SER A 232 3.00 -44.00 3.25
C SER A 232 3.14 -45.19 2.31
N SER A 233 3.36 -46.37 2.86
CA SER A 233 3.05 -47.64 2.21
C SER A 233 2.16 -48.46 3.15
N PRO A 234 1.04 -49.02 2.67
CA PRO A 234 0.08 -49.68 3.53
C PRO A 234 0.48 -51.14 3.77
N ASN A 235 0.63 -51.54 5.03
CA ASN A 235 0.46 -52.94 5.41
C ASN A 235 -0.46 -53.02 6.65
N PRO A 236 -1.41 -53.96 6.68
CA PRO A 236 -2.40 -54.09 7.74
C PRO A 236 -1.87 -54.91 8.92
N ASP A 237 -2.55 -54.75 10.05
CA ASP A 237 -2.44 -55.48 11.32
C ASP A 237 -1.33 -55.07 12.30
N SER A 238 -1.69 -54.20 13.24
CA SER A 238 -1.82 -54.59 14.65
C SER A 238 -2.30 -53.43 15.53
N LYS A 239 -3.32 -53.72 16.35
CA LYS A 239 -3.85 -52.87 17.41
C LYS A 239 -2.83 -52.70 18.54
N ILE A 240 -2.33 -51.48 18.77
CA ILE A 240 -1.88 -51.05 20.11
C ILE A 240 -2.25 -49.58 20.31
N HIS A 241 -3.17 -49.33 21.24
CA HIS A 241 -3.43 -48.01 21.79
C HIS A 241 -2.18 -47.55 22.56
N ARG A 242 -1.54 -46.46 22.11
CA ARG A 242 -0.65 -45.68 22.95
C ARG A 242 -0.90 -44.21 22.67
N SER A 243 -1.59 -43.58 23.61
CA SER A 243 -1.86 -42.14 23.65
C SER A 243 -0.52 -41.39 23.76
N SER A 244 -0.09 -40.82 22.64
CA SER A 244 1.02 -39.87 22.60
C SER A 244 0.46 -38.48 22.93
N LYS A 245 0.51 -38.11 24.21
CA LYS A 245 0.44 -36.72 24.65
C LYS A 245 1.87 -36.20 24.71
N ALA A 246 2.39 -35.74 23.57
CA ALA A 246 3.66 -35.04 23.47
C ALA A 246 3.66 -34.19 22.19
N SER A 247 2.75 -33.23 22.12
CA SER A 247 2.71 -32.23 21.03
C SER A 247 2.22 -30.85 21.48
N THR A 248 1.76 -30.69 22.72
CA THR A 248 1.16 -29.44 23.22
C THR A 248 2.14 -28.45 23.85
N ALA A 249 3.43 -28.78 23.97
CA ALA A 249 4.41 -27.85 24.57
C ALA A 249 5.16 -27.03 23.52
N THR A 250 5.31 -27.54 22.29
CA THR A 250 6.00 -26.84 21.21
C THR A 250 5.07 -25.89 20.45
N SER A 251 3.76 -26.20 20.33
CA SER A 251 2.80 -25.29 19.70
C SER A 251 2.60 -24.01 20.52
N VAL A 252 2.56 -24.13 21.84
CA VAL A 252 2.34 -23.01 22.77
C VAL A 252 3.50 -22.00 22.79
N GLN A 253 4.72 -22.41 22.45
CA GLN A 253 5.86 -21.48 22.33
C GLN A 253 5.94 -20.78 20.97
N VAL A 254 5.35 -21.36 19.91
CA VAL A 254 5.29 -20.74 18.59
C VAL A 254 4.10 -19.77 18.51
N GLU A 255 2.96 -20.11 19.14
CA GLU A 255 1.76 -19.25 19.18
C GLU A 255 2.02 -17.91 19.91
N ASN A 256 2.67 -17.91 21.08
CA ASN A 256 3.00 -16.67 21.81
C ASN A 256 4.03 -15.79 21.08
N ASP A 257 4.78 -16.38 20.15
CA ASP A 257 5.89 -15.74 19.48
C ASP A 257 5.44 -14.96 18.22
N VAL A 258 4.26 -15.31 17.67
CA VAL A 258 3.62 -14.66 16.51
C VAL A 258 2.79 -13.45 16.94
N GLU A 259 2.26 -13.46 18.16
CA GLU A 259 1.39 -12.41 18.73
C GLU A 259 2.01 -11.00 18.66
N ASP A 260 3.31 -10.86 18.91
CA ASP A 260 4.00 -9.56 18.83
C ASP A 260 4.02 -8.97 17.40
N LEU A 261 4.23 -9.82 16.38
CA LEU A 261 4.20 -9.39 14.98
C LEU A 261 2.77 -9.15 14.51
N GLU A 262 1.83 -9.99 14.93
CA GLU A 262 0.40 -9.83 14.65
C GLU A 262 -0.07 -8.46 15.15
N MET A 263 0.22 -8.09 16.41
CA MET A 263 -0.09 -6.77 16.96
C MET A 263 0.51 -5.61 16.13
N LEU A 264 1.76 -5.76 15.66
CA LEU A 264 2.40 -4.76 14.79
C LEU A 264 1.64 -4.62 13.46
N LEU A 265 1.34 -5.73 12.81
CA LEU A 265 0.65 -5.78 11.52
C LEU A 265 -0.80 -5.28 11.64
N GLU A 266 -1.53 -5.65 12.70
CA GLU A 266 -2.88 -5.17 13.00
C GLU A 266 -2.94 -3.65 13.17
N ALA A 267 -1.93 -3.05 13.80
CA ALA A 267 -1.86 -1.60 13.95
C ALA A 267 -1.80 -0.89 12.58
N TYR A 268 -0.94 -1.37 11.68
CA TYR A 268 -0.83 -0.84 10.32
C TYR A 268 -2.04 -1.20 9.44
N PHE A 269 -2.64 -2.37 9.64
CA PHE A 269 -3.89 -2.77 9.00
C PHE A 269 -5.03 -1.80 9.38
N THR A 270 -5.17 -1.49 10.67
CA THR A 270 -6.15 -0.52 11.15
C THR A 270 -5.90 0.87 10.57
N GLN A 271 -4.63 1.29 10.45
CA GLN A 271 -4.27 2.58 9.86
C GLN A 271 -4.62 2.65 8.36
N ILE A 272 -4.35 1.59 7.59
CA ILE A 272 -4.67 1.56 6.16
C ILE A 272 -6.19 1.49 5.94
N GLU A 273 -6.94 0.77 6.78
CA GLU A 273 -8.40 0.78 6.76
C GLU A 273 -8.98 2.16 7.09
N GLY A 274 -8.41 2.86 8.07
CA GLY A 274 -8.75 4.25 8.36
C GLY A 274 -8.56 5.16 7.15
N THR A 275 -7.45 4.99 6.42
CA THR A 275 -7.15 5.73 5.18
C THR A 275 -8.16 5.38 4.07
N LEU A 276 -8.50 4.10 3.91
CA LEU A 276 -9.49 3.65 2.94
C LEU A 276 -10.88 4.21 3.23
N ASN A 277 -11.28 4.26 4.50
CA ASN A 277 -12.57 4.79 4.92
C ASN A 277 -12.71 6.30 4.64
N LYS A 278 -11.63 7.08 4.86
CA LYS A 278 -11.56 8.49 4.45
C LYS A 278 -11.79 8.65 2.94
N LEU A 279 -11.10 7.83 2.12
CA LEU A 279 -11.28 7.84 0.66
C LEU A 279 -12.69 7.44 0.22
N ASN A 280 -13.31 6.46 0.88
CA ASN A 280 -14.68 6.06 0.59
C ASN A 280 -15.67 7.19 0.92
N THR A 281 -15.48 7.86 2.05
CA THR A 281 -16.29 9.03 2.44
C THR A 281 -16.17 10.16 1.40
N LEU A 282 -14.94 10.45 0.95
CA LEU A 282 -14.72 11.45 -0.11
C LEU A 282 -15.37 11.03 -1.44
N ARG A 283 -15.31 9.73 -1.76
CA ARG A 283 -15.94 9.17 -2.96
C ARG A 283 -17.44 9.34 -2.94
N GLU A 284 -18.09 8.97 -1.85
CA GLU A 284 -19.53 9.16 -1.67
C GLU A 284 -19.90 10.64 -1.86
N TYR A 285 -19.14 11.55 -1.27
CA TYR A 285 -19.38 12.99 -1.44
C TYR A 285 -19.23 13.48 -2.89
N ILE A 286 -18.25 12.97 -3.63
CA ILE A 286 -18.08 13.28 -5.06
C ILE A 286 -19.24 12.71 -5.88
N ASP A 287 -19.64 11.47 -5.62
CA ASP A 287 -20.71 10.79 -6.34
C ASP A 287 -22.07 11.48 -6.07
N ASP A 288 -22.35 11.84 -4.81
CA ASP A 288 -23.54 12.63 -4.41
C ASP A 288 -23.60 13.99 -5.10
N THR A 289 -22.45 14.67 -5.20
CA THR A 289 -22.35 15.97 -5.89
C THR A 289 -22.58 15.82 -7.39
N GLU A 290 -22.06 14.75 -8.01
CA GLU A 290 -22.28 14.45 -9.42
C GLU A 290 -23.76 14.18 -9.71
N ASP A 291 -24.42 13.40 -8.85
CA ASP A 291 -25.86 13.12 -8.96
C ASP A 291 -26.69 14.40 -8.81
N TYR A 292 -26.36 15.26 -7.84
CA TYR A 292 -27.00 16.57 -7.68
C TYR A 292 -26.90 17.44 -8.95
N ILE A 293 -25.71 17.51 -9.55
CA ILE A 293 -25.48 18.31 -10.77
C ILE A 293 -26.23 17.71 -11.95
N ASN A 294 -26.27 16.39 -12.08
CA ASN A 294 -27.04 15.72 -13.13
C ASN A 294 -28.53 16.08 -13.04
N ILE A 295 -29.10 16.06 -11.83
CA ILE A 295 -30.48 16.49 -11.58
C ILE A 295 -30.69 17.96 -11.98
N GLN A 296 -29.77 18.86 -11.61
CA GLN A 296 -29.87 20.28 -11.98
C GLN A 296 -29.81 20.50 -13.50
N LEU A 297 -28.88 19.82 -14.19
CA LEU A 297 -28.73 19.92 -15.64
C LEU A 297 -29.98 19.45 -16.37
N ASP A 298 -30.59 18.37 -15.90
CA ASP A 298 -31.83 17.86 -16.49
C ASP A 298 -33.02 18.79 -16.22
N SER A 299 -33.09 19.44 -15.06
CA SER A 299 -34.07 20.49 -14.79
C SER A 299 -33.93 21.67 -15.76
N HIS A 300 -32.71 22.17 -15.97
CA HIS A 300 -32.44 23.25 -16.93
C HIS A 300 -32.77 22.85 -18.37
N ARG A 301 -32.44 21.62 -18.78
CA ARG A 301 -32.82 21.08 -20.09
C ARG A 301 -34.34 21.04 -20.27
N ASN A 302 -35.07 20.59 -19.25
CA ASN A 302 -36.53 20.55 -19.28
C ASN A 302 -37.14 21.96 -19.39
N GLN A 303 -36.60 22.95 -18.66
CA GLN A 303 -37.01 24.35 -18.79
C GLN A 303 -36.75 24.90 -20.20
N LEU A 304 -35.58 24.60 -20.78
CA LEU A 304 -35.25 25.03 -22.14
C LEU A 304 -36.21 24.42 -23.17
N ILE A 305 -36.51 23.13 -23.06
CA ILE A 305 -37.49 22.44 -23.92
C ILE A 305 -38.86 23.11 -23.80
N GLN A 306 -39.31 23.44 -22.57
CA GLN A 306 -40.57 24.11 -22.34
C GLN A 306 -40.63 25.50 -23.01
N VAL A 307 -39.57 26.30 -22.90
CA VAL A 307 -39.48 27.61 -23.55
C VAL A 307 -39.50 27.49 -25.08
N VAL A 308 -38.76 26.52 -25.63
CA VAL A 308 -38.76 26.25 -27.09
C VAL A 308 -40.15 25.82 -27.57
N MET A 309 -40.84 24.95 -26.82
CA MET A 309 -42.20 24.53 -27.16
C MET A 309 -43.18 25.71 -27.10
N LEU A 310 -43.11 26.56 -26.06
CA LEU A 310 -43.95 27.75 -25.93
C LEU A 310 -43.69 28.76 -27.08
N GLY A 311 -42.42 29.02 -27.41
CA GLY A 311 -42.05 29.88 -28.54
C GLY A 311 -42.54 29.33 -29.88
N GLY A 312 -42.45 28.01 -30.07
CA GLY A 312 -43.02 27.32 -31.22
C GLY A 312 -44.54 27.52 -31.33
N MET A 313 -45.27 27.37 -30.22
CA MET A 313 -46.72 27.62 -30.20
C MET A 313 -47.06 29.08 -30.52
N VAL A 314 -46.35 30.04 -29.91
CA VAL A 314 -46.58 31.48 -30.15
C VAL A 314 -46.31 31.86 -31.60
N SER A 315 -45.20 31.38 -32.18
CA SER A 315 -44.85 31.65 -33.57
C SER A 315 -45.86 31.02 -34.56
N ALA A 316 -46.31 29.79 -34.30
CA ALA A 316 -47.36 29.16 -35.09
C ALA A 316 -48.68 29.93 -35.02
N SER A 317 -49.10 30.36 -33.82
CA SER A 317 -50.32 31.18 -33.64
C SER A 317 -50.24 32.53 -34.37
N LEU A 318 -49.08 33.19 -34.33
CA LEU A 318 -48.83 34.44 -35.05
C LEU A 318 -48.91 34.22 -36.57
N PHE A 319 -48.26 33.16 -37.07
CA PHE A 319 -48.29 32.81 -38.49
C PHE A 319 -49.72 32.55 -38.97
N LEU A 320 -50.48 31.71 -38.25
CA LEU A 320 -51.90 31.46 -38.51
C LEU A 320 -52.69 32.77 -38.52
N SER A 321 -52.50 33.64 -37.52
CA SER A 321 -53.20 34.93 -37.45
C SER A 321 -52.89 35.82 -38.66
N ILE A 322 -51.63 35.92 -39.08
CA ILE A 322 -51.20 36.70 -40.24
C ILE A 322 -51.83 36.14 -41.53
N VAL A 323 -51.77 34.82 -41.74
CA VAL A 323 -52.36 34.16 -42.92
C VAL A 323 -53.87 34.39 -42.97
N THR A 324 -54.55 34.26 -41.83
CA THR A 324 -56.01 34.48 -41.74
C THR A 324 -56.36 35.94 -42.04
N TYR A 325 -55.57 36.89 -41.54
CA TYR A 325 -55.74 38.32 -41.83
C TYR A 325 -55.52 38.64 -43.31
N ALA A 326 -54.46 38.11 -43.91
CA ALA A 326 -54.13 38.32 -45.32
C ALA A 326 -55.21 37.77 -46.26
N ARG A 327 -55.77 36.58 -45.95
CA ARG A 327 -56.95 36.03 -46.64
C ARG A 327 -58.17 36.94 -46.51
N ARG A 328 -58.47 37.44 -45.31
CA ARG A 328 -59.64 38.32 -45.07
C ARG A 328 -59.57 39.64 -45.84
N LYS A 329 -58.36 40.16 -46.09
CA LYS A 329 -58.12 41.40 -46.84
C LYS A 329 -57.98 41.19 -48.36
N GLY A 330 -58.08 39.95 -48.85
CA GLY A 330 -57.96 39.65 -50.29
C GLY A 330 -56.55 39.79 -50.86
N LEU A 331 -55.52 39.82 -50.01
CA LEU A 331 -54.11 39.95 -50.39
C LEU A 331 -53.48 38.63 -50.85
N VAL A 332 -54.13 37.51 -50.55
CA VAL A 332 -53.69 36.16 -50.92
C VAL A 332 -54.88 35.48 -51.59
N GLY A 333 -54.71 35.01 -52.83
CA GLY A 333 -55.74 34.27 -53.57
C GLY A 333 -56.18 33.01 -52.81
N SER A 334 -57.45 32.65 -52.95
CA SER A 334 -58.07 31.51 -52.26
C SER A 334 -57.35 30.19 -52.51
#